data_AF-D5CSQ8-F1
#
_entry.id   AF-D5CSQ8-F1
#
_cell.length_a   1.000
_cell.length_b   1.000
_cell.length_c   1.000
_cell.angle_alpha   90.00
_cell.angle_beta   90.00
_cell.angle_gamma   90.00
#
_symmetry.space_group_name_H-M   'P 1'
#
loop_
_entity.id
_entity.type
_entity.pdbx_description
1 polymer ?
#
loop_
_entity_poly.entity_id
_entity_poly.type
_entity_poly.pdbx_seq_one_letter_code
_entity_poly.pdbx_strand_id
1 'polypeptide(L)'
;MADVQPPPGIVFWPGGGGKRQRIAVLISDIHCTDCTVGNQTADEADWEGFFDELGNQLASTLAGDGEVLLILNGDVVDLLRSGRWAAAGVYPWQRKHERFRKIVLSIMRKIVVRHALDPAIHSRSSGFFHYLGKMAERLGRTRVTVIPIVGNHDKELQVLPEAREMYYRQCLGFSADDLSDGYRKWVAEQMGSDAGDIWPLLPFYFADPALRLFATHGQWRDSTNSRSTRRWKFRHGWQPLLWQQEQYRPFSDPCFGDTIASGLLSAFIWNTTQAIKRDVNPFAVHRSVNDGIEHIQNVLREMDLYRPSALAVMRLLGEARKLDRRDEDNRLLFQTVIDQYRNSLQAWLAYPETTLTAPLLFKFILPVIACCRRLHWALLDTGLMWLMAWASGREGKTSYSRLPAFRADYRSFGFRLHAEGHTHSAMEIDLHYSTPQQRRNYTYVNLGAWRNRIVRKFENKGYRRRSIGRALIVQGGVHAGSTGDSYGFTLRDVTSWGDRLDQW
;
A
#
# COMPACT_ATOMS: atom_id res chain seq x y z
N MET A 1 -2.23 23.94 -28.50
CA MET A 1 -2.11 22.53 -28.93
C MET A 1 -3.43 22.18 -29.60
N ALA A 2 -3.44 21.50 -30.74
CA ALA A 2 -4.69 21.00 -31.32
C ALA A 2 -5.43 20.14 -30.28
N ASP A 3 -6.76 20.12 -30.31
CA ASP A 3 -7.61 19.25 -29.47
C ASP A 3 -7.32 17.78 -29.80
N VAL A 4 -6.20 17.26 -29.31
CA VAL A 4 -5.88 15.84 -29.43
C VAL A 4 -6.79 15.12 -28.43
N GLN A 5 -7.83 14.47 -28.95
CA GLN A 5 -8.69 13.64 -28.12
C GLN A 5 -7.84 12.56 -27.42
N PRO A 6 -8.07 12.32 -26.11
CA PRO A 6 -7.35 11.27 -25.41
C PRO A 6 -7.67 9.91 -26.03
N PRO A 7 -6.76 8.92 -25.89
CA PRO A 7 -7.02 7.56 -26.35
C PRO A 7 -8.25 6.98 -25.65
N PRO A 8 -8.99 6.05 -26.28
CA PRO A 8 -10.18 5.46 -25.69
C PRO A 8 -9.96 4.93 -24.26
N GLY A 9 -10.78 5.41 -23.32
CA GLY A 9 -10.73 5.03 -21.92
C GLY A 9 -9.68 5.75 -21.07
N ILE A 10 -8.96 6.73 -21.62
CA ILE A 10 -8.12 7.64 -20.82
C ILE A 10 -8.82 8.98 -20.63
N VAL A 11 -8.94 9.37 -19.38
CA VAL A 11 -9.34 10.70 -18.92
C VAL A 11 -8.12 11.40 -18.30
N PHE A 12 -7.81 12.61 -18.75
CA PHE A 12 -6.74 13.44 -18.19
C PHE A 12 -7.24 14.28 -17.02
N TRP A 13 -6.33 14.63 -16.11
CA TRP A 13 -6.62 15.55 -15.02
C TRP A 13 -7.15 16.89 -15.58
N PRO A 14 -8.26 17.44 -15.05
CA PRO A 14 -8.88 18.67 -15.56
C PRO A 14 -8.06 19.94 -15.28
N GLY A 15 -6.92 19.84 -14.59
CA GLY A 15 -6.10 20.99 -14.19
C GLY A 15 -5.22 21.55 -15.30
N GLY A 16 -5.50 22.80 -15.65
CA GLY A 16 -4.46 23.83 -15.80
C GLY A 16 -3.87 24.07 -17.20
N GLY A 17 -4.66 24.66 -18.10
CA GLY A 17 -4.15 25.48 -19.22
C GLY A 17 -3.73 26.91 -18.82
N GLY A 18 -3.58 27.18 -17.52
CA GLY A 18 -3.30 28.53 -16.97
C GLY A 18 -1.81 28.78 -16.72
N LYS A 19 -1.41 30.06 -16.64
CA LYS A 19 -0.02 30.52 -16.41
C LYS A 19 0.52 30.30 -14.97
N ARG A 20 -0.13 29.48 -14.14
CA ARG A 20 0.29 29.27 -12.74
C ARG A 20 1.42 28.25 -12.66
N GLN A 21 2.33 28.43 -11.71
CA GLN A 21 3.33 27.43 -11.37
C GLN A 21 2.65 26.24 -10.69
N ARG A 22 2.93 25.03 -11.16
CA ARG A 22 2.30 23.79 -10.68
C ARG A 22 3.38 22.84 -10.17
N ILE A 23 3.19 22.32 -8.96
CA ILE A 23 4.07 21.31 -8.38
C ILE A 23 3.21 20.10 -8.01
N ALA A 24 3.58 18.91 -8.51
CA ALA A 24 3.00 17.66 -8.06
C ALA A 24 3.96 16.96 -7.10
N VAL A 25 3.44 16.49 -5.97
CA VAL A 25 4.18 15.69 -5.00
C VAL A 25 3.50 14.33 -4.92
N LEU A 26 4.26 13.25 -5.14
CA LEU A 26 3.76 11.88 -5.11
C LEU A 26 4.42 11.10 -3.99
N ILE A 27 3.60 10.44 -3.18
CA ILE A 27 4.00 9.45 -2.17
C ILE A 27 3.07 8.22 -2.29
N SER A 28 3.51 7.03 -1.87
CA SER A 28 2.79 5.76 -2.10
C SER A 28 3.01 4.78 -0.96
N ASP A 29 2.13 3.77 -0.84
CA ASP A 29 2.32 2.60 0.04
C ASP A 29 2.64 3.03 1.48
N ILE A 30 1.73 3.83 2.05
CA ILE A 30 1.82 4.41 3.39
C ILE A 30 1.29 3.44 4.45
N HIS A 31 0.29 2.64 4.07
CA HIS A 31 -0.35 1.61 4.90
C HIS A 31 -0.73 2.10 6.30
N CYS A 32 -1.54 3.15 6.40
CA CYS A 32 -2.18 3.52 7.66
C CYS A 32 -3.10 2.38 8.14
N THR A 33 -2.66 1.64 9.15
CA THR A 33 -3.37 0.46 9.70
C THR A 33 -4.09 0.76 11.02
N ASP A 34 -4.96 -0.14 11.49
CA ASP A 34 -5.53 -0.08 12.85
C ASP A 34 -4.59 -0.62 13.95
N CYS A 35 -3.40 -1.07 13.55
CA CYS A 35 -2.34 -1.71 14.31
C CYS A 35 -2.75 -2.95 15.11
N THR A 36 -3.81 -3.66 14.71
CA THR A 36 -4.23 -4.88 15.42
C THR A 36 -3.39 -6.12 15.07
N VAL A 37 -2.66 -6.08 13.95
CA VAL A 37 -1.79 -7.19 13.46
C VAL A 37 -0.37 -6.74 13.06
N GLY A 38 0.10 -5.61 13.61
CA GLY A 38 1.42 -5.05 13.33
C GLY A 38 1.35 -3.54 13.08
N ASN A 39 2.49 -2.85 13.05
CA ASN A 39 2.55 -1.44 12.68
C ASN A 39 3.42 -1.27 11.43
N GLN A 40 2.81 -0.87 10.31
CA GLN A 40 3.51 -0.66 9.03
C GLN A 40 3.80 0.80 8.74
N THR A 41 3.12 1.70 9.43
CA THR A 41 3.24 3.13 9.19
C THR A 41 4.55 3.63 9.79
N ALA A 42 5.19 4.60 9.13
CA ALA A 42 6.32 5.31 9.72
C ALA A 42 5.91 6.02 11.02
N ASP A 43 6.89 6.34 11.84
CA ASP A 43 6.66 6.96 13.15
C ASP A 43 6.23 8.42 13.01
N GLU A 44 5.58 8.94 14.06
CA GLU A 44 5.11 10.33 14.14
C GLU A 44 6.18 11.37 13.77
N ALA A 45 7.38 11.23 14.34
CA ALA A 45 8.49 12.15 14.09
C ALA A 45 8.97 12.13 12.62
N ASP A 46 8.84 10.98 11.93
CA ASP A 46 9.17 10.89 10.51
C ASP A 46 8.16 11.69 9.68
N TRP A 47 6.87 11.64 10.04
CA TRP A 47 5.82 12.39 9.35
C TRP A 47 5.91 13.89 9.61
N GLU A 48 6.10 14.29 10.86
CA GLU A 48 6.30 15.68 11.24
C GLU A 48 7.46 16.29 10.45
N GLY A 49 8.65 15.67 10.54
CA GLY A 49 9.84 16.15 9.85
C GLY A 49 9.68 16.18 8.33
N PHE A 50 9.08 15.15 7.74
CA PHE A 50 8.85 15.12 6.29
C PHE A 50 7.93 16.24 5.82
N PHE A 51 6.75 16.39 6.44
CA PHE A 51 5.74 17.36 6.03
C PHE A 51 6.14 18.80 6.37
N ASP A 52 6.87 19.02 7.46
CA ASP A 52 7.42 20.34 7.78
C ASP A 52 8.44 20.80 6.74
N GLU A 53 9.41 19.95 6.41
CA GLU A 53 10.42 20.27 5.41
C GLU A 53 9.78 20.44 4.02
N LEU A 54 8.84 19.56 3.64
CA LEU A 54 8.11 19.67 2.38
C LEU A 54 7.31 20.99 2.31
N GLY A 55 6.59 21.35 3.37
CA GLY A 55 5.84 22.60 3.45
C GLY A 55 6.74 23.82 3.28
N ASN A 56 7.89 23.85 3.95
CA ASN A 56 8.87 24.92 3.84
C ASN A 56 9.48 25.02 2.42
N GLN A 57 9.77 23.86 1.81
CA GLN A 57 10.27 23.80 0.44
C GLN A 57 9.22 24.31 -0.57
N LEU A 58 7.97 23.89 -0.43
CA LEU A 58 6.87 24.33 -1.31
C LEU A 58 6.57 25.82 -1.14
N ALA A 59 6.52 26.32 0.09
CA ALA A 59 6.30 27.74 0.39
C ALA A 59 7.40 28.64 -0.17
N SER A 60 8.66 28.20 -0.15
CA SER A 60 9.78 28.96 -0.75
C SER A 60 9.80 28.89 -2.27
N THR A 61 9.28 27.81 -2.87
CA THR A 61 9.28 27.61 -4.33
C THR A 61 8.09 28.30 -5.02
N LEU A 62 6.95 28.41 -4.34
CA LEU A 62 5.71 28.95 -4.90
C LEU A 62 5.48 30.39 -4.43
N ALA A 63 5.34 31.33 -5.37
CA ALA A 63 5.11 32.75 -5.08
C ALA A 63 3.68 33.09 -4.60
N GLY A 64 3.03 32.23 -3.81
CA GLY A 64 1.70 32.45 -3.22
C GLY A 64 0.49 32.12 -4.11
N ASP A 65 0.61 32.23 -5.44
CA ASP A 65 -0.46 31.92 -6.41
C ASP A 65 -0.27 30.56 -7.13
N GLY A 66 0.52 29.68 -6.52
CA GLY A 66 0.84 28.35 -7.04
C GLY A 66 -0.28 27.33 -6.89
N GLU A 67 -0.14 26.21 -7.58
CA GLU A 67 -0.93 25.00 -7.35
C GLU A 67 -0.03 23.85 -6.91
N VAL A 68 -0.42 23.16 -5.83
CA VAL A 68 0.19 21.91 -5.37
C VAL A 68 -0.80 20.78 -5.56
N LEU A 69 -0.38 19.74 -6.28
CA LEU A 69 -1.11 18.49 -6.39
C LEU A 69 -0.40 17.45 -5.51
N LEU A 70 -1.02 17.09 -4.39
CA LEU A 70 -0.50 16.04 -3.51
C LEU A 70 -1.16 14.71 -3.88
N ILE A 71 -0.45 13.87 -4.63
CA ILE A 71 -0.98 12.59 -5.12
C ILE A 71 -0.56 11.50 -4.13
N LEU A 72 -1.55 10.88 -3.50
CA LEU A 72 -1.36 9.70 -2.66
C LEU A 72 -1.58 8.46 -3.53
N ASN A 73 -0.49 7.85 -3.99
CA ASN A 73 -0.47 6.90 -5.10
C ASN A 73 -0.89 5.46 -4.72
N GLY A 74 -1.94 5.29 -3.92
CA GLY A 74 -2.44 3.99 -3.50
C GLY A 74 -1.77 3.42 -2.26
N ASP A 75 -2.46 2.44 -1.67
CA ASP A 75 -2.16 1.78 -0.41
C ASP A 75 -1.91 2.80 0.71
N VAL A 76 -2.81 3.78 0.80
CA VAL A 76 -2.75 4.85 1.81
C VAL A 76 -3.26 4.32 3.14
N VAL A 77 -4.42 3.67 3.14
CA VAL A 77 -5.00 2.97 4.28
C VAL A 77 -4.93 1.46 4.04
N ASP A 78 -4.73 0.68 5.11
CA ASP A 78 -4.72 -0.78 4.99
C ASP A 78 -5.96 -1.38 5.63
N LEU A 79 -6.95 -1.69 4.80
CA LEU A 79 -8.20 -2.33 5.24
C LEU A 79 -8.10 -3.86 5.25
N LEU A 80 -7.07 -4.43 4.62
CA LEU A 80 -6.87 -5.88 4.57
C LEU A 80 -6.15 -6.39 5.81
N ARG A 81 -5.16 -5.65 6.31
CA ARG A 81 -4.36 -6.04 7.47
C ARG A 81 -4.98 -5.56 8.78
N SER A 82 -5.97 -6.32 9.22
CA SER A 82 -6.58 -6.12 10.53
C SER A 82 -6.94 -7.47 11.17
N GLY A 83 -6.62 -7.60 12.45
CA GLY A 83 -7.06 -8.69 13.31
C GLY A 83 -8.57 -8.68 13.55
N ARG A 84 -9.28 -7.60 13.18
CA ARG A 84 -10.75 -7.54 13.27
C ARG A 84 -11.44 -8.52 12.32
N TRP A 85 -10.83 -8.82 11.18
CA TRP A 85 -11.32 -9.86 10.27
C TRP A 85 -11.29 -11.23 10.96
N ALA A 86 -10.11 -11.59 11.48
CA ALA A 86 -9.88 -12.85 12.19
C ALA A 86 -10.75 -12.98 13.45
N ALA A 87 -10.84 -11.91 14.25
CA ALA A 87 -11.69 -11.87 15.43
C ALA A 87 -13.17 -12.10 15.12
N ALA A 88 -13.65 -11.66 13.95
CA ALA A 88 -15.03 -11.86 13.52
C ALA A 88 -15.26 -13.21 12.80
N GLY A 89 -14.21 -13.84 12.28
CA GLY A 89 -14.32 -14.96 11.34
C GLY A 89 -15.01 -14.54 10.04
N VAL A 90 -14.86 -13.28 9.64
CA VAL A 90 -15.38 -12.71 8.39
C VAL A 90 -14.22 -12.01 7.71
N TYR A 91 -14.08 -12.20 6.41
CA TYR A 91 -12.92 -11.72 5.66
C TYR A 91 -13.33 -10.82 4.48
N PRO A 92 -12.39 -10.07 3.86
CA PRO A 92 -12.69 -9.10 2.81
C PRO A 92 -13.47 -9.65 1.61
N TRP A 93 -13.34 -10.95 1.33
CA TRP A 93 -14.09 -11.59 0.23
C TRP A 93 -15.53 -11.95 0.55
N GLN A 94 -15.95 -11.88 1.81
CA GLN A 94 -17.30 -12.20 2.26
C GLN A 94 -18.18 -10.94 2.34
N ARG A 95 -18.16 -10.11 1.27
CA ARG A 95 -18.83 -8.80 1.24
C ARG A 95 -20.34 -8.83 1.48
N LYS A 96 -20.97 -9.97 1.22
CA LYS A 96 -22.41 -10.19 1.45
C LYS A 96 -22.76 -10.54 2.90
N HIS A 97 -21.77 -10.80 3.75
CA HIS A 97 -22.00 -11.10 5.16
C HIS A 97 -22.47 -9.83 5.87
N GLU A 98 -23.54 -9.91 6.66
CA GLU A 98 -24.11 -8.77 7.43
C GLU A 98 -23.08 -8.00 8.28
N ARG A 99 -22.03 -8.68 8.78
CA ARG A 99 -21.00 -8.08 9.63
C ARG A 99 -19.92 -7.34 8.84
N PHE A 100 -19.81 -7.58 7.52
CA PHE A 100 -18.77 -7.00 6.67
C PHE A 100 -18.70 -5.48 6.82
N ARG A 101 -19.83 -4.79 6.62
CA ARG A 101 -19.93 -3.32 6.77
C ARG A 101 -19.47 -2.85 8.15
N LYS A 102 -19.91 -3.52 9.22
CA LYS A 102 -19.53 -3.16 10.59
C LYS A 102 -18.02 -3.30 10.83
N ILE A 103 -17.40 -4.32 10.24
CA ILE A 103 -15.96 -4.57 10.38
C ILE A 103 -15.16 -3.50 9.64
N VAL A 104 -15.46 -3.22 8.37
CA VAL A 104 -14.76 -2.17 7.58
C VAL A 104 -14.82 -0.82 8.30
N LEU A 105 -16.01 -0.40 8.73
CA LEU A 105 -16.17 0.86 9.48
C LEU A 105 -15.43 0.84 10.82
N SER A 106 -15.36 -0.32 11.47
CA SER A 106 -14.58 -0.46 12.70
C SER A 106 -13.08 -0.34 12.47
N ILE A 107 -12.56 -0.84 11.34
CA ILE A 107 -11.15 -0.69 10.96
C ILE A 107 -10.88 0.79 10.66
N MET A 108 -11.69 1.41 9.78
CA MET A 108 -11.54 2.82 9.42
C MET A 108 -11.57 3.75 10.63
N ARG A 109 -12.47 3.56 11.60
CA ARG A 109 -12.49 4.38 12.82
C ARG A 109 -11.18 4.31 13.59
N LYS A 110 -10.55 3.13 13.64
CA LYS A 110 -9.25 2.97 14.31
C LYS A 110 -8.11 3.56 13.50
N ILE A 111 -8.18 3.52 12.17
CA ILE A 111 -7.24 4.22 11.30
C ILE A 111 -7.34 5.74 11.53
N VAL A 112 -8.54 6.32 11.51
CA VAL A 112 -8.76 7.75 11.80
C VAL A 112 -8.15 8.13 13.15
N VAL A 113 -8.48 7.40 14.22
CA VAL A 113 -7.98 7.70 15.57
C VAL A 113 -6.45 7.69 15.65
N ARG A 114 -5.81 6.79 14.89
CA ARG A 114 -4.35 6.63 14.92
C ARG A 114 -3.58 7.54 13.98
N HIS A 115 -4.19 7.98 12.88
CA HIS A 115 -3.44 8.62 11.80
C HIS A 115 -3.90 10.04 11.50
N ALA A 116 -5.12 10.41 11.87
CA ALA A 116 -5.70 11.71 11.56
C ALA A 116 -5.92 12.63 12.76
N LEU A 117 -5.96 12.08 13.97
CA LEU A 117 -6.11 12.88 15.18
C LEU A 117 -4.74 13.38 15.66
N ASP A 118 -4.77 14.54 16.33
CA ASP A 118 -3.57 15.22 16.83
C ASP A 118 -2.79 14.31 17.81
N PRO A 119 -1.54 13.93 17.47
CA PRO A 119 -0.71 13.12 18.34
C PRO A 119 -0.45 13.74 19.72
N ALA A 120 -0.44 15.07 19.83
CA ALA A 120 -0.26 15.76 21.11
C ALA A 120 -1.40 15.47 22.10
N ILE A 121 -2.60 15.20 21.60
CA ILE A 121 -3.79 14.90 22.40
C ILE A 121 -3.98 13.38 22.55
N HIS A 122 -3.54 12.60 21.56
CA HIS A 122 -3.81 11.16 21.50
C HIS A 122 -2.52 10.35 21.47
N SER A 123 -2.13 9.87 22.65
CA SER A 123 -1.00 8.97 22.82
C SER A 123 -1.12 7.78 21.85
N ARG A 124 -0.05 7.50 21.09
CA ARG A 124 0.06 6.42 20.08
C ARG A 124 -0.58 6.72 18.71
N SER A 125 -0.90 7.97 18.40
CA SER A 125 -1.15 8.42 17.02
C SER A 125 0.18 8.52 16.26
N SER A 126 0.23 8.06 15.01
CA SER A 126 1.34 8.35 14.08
C SER A 126 1.11 9.63 13.29
N GLY A 127 -0.12 10.17 13.25
CA GLY A 127 -0.37 11.53 12.78
C GLY A 127 -0.17 11.80 11.28
N PHE A 128 -0.02 10.79 10.41
CA PHE A 128 0.20 11.00 8.97
C PHE A 128 -0.75 12.04 8.33
N PHE A 129 -2.07 11.85 8.51
CA PHE A 129 -3.08 12.74 7.95
C PHE A 129 -3.13 14.09 8.67
N HIS A 130 -2.84 14.12 9.96
CA HIS A 130 -2.72 15.36 10.73
C HIS A 130 -1.61 16.27 10.20
N TYR A 131 -0.41 15.72 10.00
CA TYR A 131 0.72 16.49 9.47
C TYR A 131 0.54 16.87 8.00
N LEU A 132 -0.14 16.03 7.20
CA LEU A 132 -0.56 16.38 5.85
C LEU A 132 -1.50 17.59 5.84
N GLY A 133 -2.51 17.61 6.74
CA GLY A 133 -3.42 18.73 6.91
C GLY A 133 -2.69 20.02 7.35
N LYS A 134 -1.83 19.93 8.37
CA LYS A 134 -1.01 21.06 8.84
C LYS A 134 -0.11 21.64 7.73
N MET A 135 0.47 20.78 6.89
CA MET A 135 1.27 21.23 5.76
C MET A 135 0.41 21.97 4.74
N ALA A 136 -0.78 21.45 4.41
CA ALA A 136 -1.70 22.11 3.50
C ALA A 136 -2.16 23.48 4.02
N GLU A 137 -2.51 23.58 5.30
CA GLU A 137 -2.88 24.83 5.97
C GLU A 137 -1.75 25.88 5.92
N ARG A 138 -0.50 25.44 6.15
CA ARG A 138 0.68 26.32 6.11
C ARG A 138 0.92 26.95 4.74
N LEU A 139 0.56 26.25 3.66
CA LEU A 139 0.71 26.78 2.29
C LEU A 139 -0.27 27.92 1.96
N GLY A 140 -1.26 28.17 2.82
CA GLY A 140 -2.07 29.38 2.84
C GLY A 140 -2.80 29.65 1.53
N ARG A 141 -2.33 30.65 0.76
CA ARG A 141 -2.93 31.08 -0.52
C ARG A 141 -2.69 30.10 -1.67
N THR A 142 -1.70 29.21 -1.53
CA THR A 142 -1.42 28.18 -2.53
C THR A 142 -2.59 27.21 -2.60
N ARG A 143 -3.07 26.92 -3.81
CA ARG A 143 -4.13 25.92 -3.99
C ARG A 143 -3.54 24.52 -3.81
N VAL A 144 -3.89 23.84 -2.73
CA VAL A 144 -3.50 22.45 -2.49
C VAL A 144 -4.66 21.53 -2.88
N THR A 145 -4.40 20.54 -3.73
CA THR A 145 -5.37 19.49 -4.08
C THR A 145 -4.78 18.13 -3.74
N VAL A 146 -5.40 17.40 -2.83
CA VAL A 146 -4.99 16.02 -2.48
C VAL A 146 -5.74 15.03 -3.36
N ILE A 147 -5.01 14.16 -4.05
CA ILE A 147 -5.55 13.22 -5.03
C ILE A 147 -5.22 11.79 -4.58
N PRO A 148 -6.17 11.08 -3.93
CA PRO A 148 -5.98 9.68 -3.53
C PRO A 148 -6.22 8.71 -4.69
N ILE A 149 -5.18 8.04 -5.18
CA ILE A 149 -5.31 6.92 -6.12
C ILE A 149 -5.61 5.65 -5.33
N VAL A 150 -6.44 4.75 -5.87
CA VAL A 150 -6.76 3.48 -5.21
C VAL A 150 -5.63 2.45 -5.33
N GLY A 151 -5.22 1.88 -4.19
CA GLY A 151 -4.40 0.67 -4.11
C GLY A 151 -5.20 -0.60 -3.84
N ASN A 152 -4.53 -1.76 -3.74
CA ASN A 152 -5.21 -3.03 -3.43
C ASN A 152 -5.63 -3.10 -1.96
N HIS A 153 -4.97 -2.37 -1.08
CA HIS A 153 -5.28 -2.33 0.36
C HIS A 153 -6.37 -1.29 0.71
N ASP A 154 -6.65 -0.35 -0.19
CA ASP A 154 -7.70 0.67 -0.03
C ASP A 154 -9.05 0.27 -0.65
N LYS A 155 -9.10 -0.80 -1.45
CA LYS A 155 -10.21 -1.05 -2.39
C LYS A 155 -11.58 -1.25 -1.73
N GLU A 156 -11.64 -1.57 -0.44
CA GLU A 156 -12.88 -1.62 0.32
C GLU A 156 -13.58 -0.24 0.38
N LEU A 157 -12.84 0.86 0.21
CA LEU A 157 -13.39 2.20 0.02
C LEU A 157 -14.20 2.33 -1.29
N GLN A 158 -13.91 1.51 -2.30
CA GLN A 158 -14.65 1.52 -3.56
C GLN A 158 -16.02 0.86 -3.45
N VAL A 159 -16.23 0.00 -2.45
CA VAL A 159 -17.48 -0.78 -2.30
C VAL A 159 -18.34 -0.34 -1.12
N LEU A 160 -17.80 0.46 -0.19
CA LEU A 160 -18.54 0.95 0.97
C LEU A 160 -18.49 2.48 1.05
N PRO A 161 -19.54 3.19 0.57
CA PRO A 161 -19.58 4.66 0.54
C PRO A 161 -19.31 5.32 1.89
N GLU A 162 -19.77 4.74 3.00
CA GLU A 162 -19.60 5.33 4.32
C GLU A 162 -18.14 5.25 4.82
N ALA A 163 -17.40 4.21 4.41
CA ALA A 163 -15.96 4.15 4.69
C ALA A 163 -15.21 5.17 3.83
N ARG A 164 -15.65 5.38 2.58
CA ARG A 164 -15.09 6.38 1.67
C ARG A 164 -15.36 7.81 2.15
N GLU A 165 -16.56 8.10 2.63
CA GLU A 165 -16.87 9.36 3.31
C GLU A 165 -15.93 9.58 4.48
N MET A 166 -15.76 8.58 5.36
CA MET A 166 -14.83 8.70 6.48
C MET A 166 -13.41 9.01 6.03
N TYR A 167 -12.94 8.37 4.94
CA TYR A 167 -11.62 8.63 4.40
C TYR A 167 -11.48 10.08 3.89
N TYR A 168 -12.40 10.56 3.05
CA TYR A 168 -12.34 11.94 2.58
C TYR A 168 -12.47 12.96 3.73
N ARG A 169 -13.47 12.79 4.59
CA ARG A 169 -13.80 13.77 5.62
C ARG A 169 -12.87 13.76 6.82
N GLN A 170 -12.59 12.57 7.34
CA GLN A 170 -11.86 12.44 8.61
C GLN A 170 -10.37 12.16 8.42
N CYS A 171 -9.95 11.62 7.26
CA CYS A 171 -8.52 11.46 6.96
C CYS A 171 -8.01 12.62 6.10
N LEU A 172 -8.65 12.94 4.98
CA LEU A 172 -8.15 14.01 4.09
C LEU A 172 -8.61 15.42 4.50
N GLY A 173 -9.52 15.53 5.47
CA GLY A 173 -10.04 16.81 5.96
C GLY A 173 -10.98 17.52 4.99
N PHE A 174 -11.55 16.81 4.02
CA PHE A 174 -12.41 17.40 3.00
C PHE A 174 -13.87 17.51 3.47
N SER A 175 -14.50 18.62 3.11
CA SER A 175 -15.96 18.73 3.01
C SER A 175 -16.44 18.29 1.62
N ALA A 176 -17.75 18.09 1.47
CA ALA A 176 -18.35 17.77 0.17
C ALA A 176 -18.14 18.89 -0.87
N ASP A 177 -18.00 20.13 -0.40
CA ASP A 177 -17.82 21.32 -1.24
C ASP A 177 -16.37 21.50 -1.71
N ASP A 178 -15.39 20.95 -0.97
CA ASP A 178 -13.97 21.00 -1.34
C ASP A 178 -13.66 20.18 -2.60
N LEU A 179 -14.47 19.16 -2.87
CA LEU A 179 -14.39 18.35 -4.07
C LEU A 179 -15.07 19.07 -5.24
N SER A 180 -14.29 19.73 -6.09
CA SER A 180 -14.85 20.43 -7.26
C SER A 180 -15.62 19.50 -8.21
N ASP A 181 -16.60 20.06 -8.95
CA ASP A 181 -17.31 19.34 -10.02
C ASP A 181 -16.36 18.74 -11.05
N GLY A 182 -15.27 19.44 -11.36
CA GLY A 182 -14.23 18.94 -12.27
C GLY A 182 -13.56 17.67 -11.74
N TYR A 183 -13.27 17.60 -10.44
CA TYR A 183 -12.71 16.40 -9.80
C TYR A 183 -13.73 15.24 -9.85
N ARG A 184 -14.98 15.48 -9.42
CA ARG A 184 -16.03 14.45 -9.43
C ARG A 184 -16.27 13.90 -10.83
N LYS A 185 -16.38 14.78 -11.82
CA LYS A 185 -16.53 14.40 -13.23
C LYS A 185 -15.33 13.60 -13.74
N TRP A 186 -14.10 14.04 -13.43
CA TRP A 186 -12.88 13.34 -13.83
C TRP A 186 -12.84 11.91 -13.27
N VAL A 187 -13.18 11.73 -11.99
CA VAL A 187 -13.29 10.40 -11.38
C VAL A 187 -14.41 9.59 -12.03
N ALA A 188 -15.60 10.16 -12.20
CA ALA A 188 -16.76 9.48 -12.76
C ALA A 188 -16.50 8.98 -14.17
N GLU A 189 -15.88 9.80 -15.02
CA GLU A 189 -15.46 9.42 -16.37
C GLU A 189 -14.39 8.31 -16.33
N GLN A 190 -13.44 8.36 -15.40
CA GLN A 190 -12.42 7.32 -15.30
C GLN A 190 -13.00 5.99 -14.83
N MET A 191 -13.77 6.02 -13.74
CA MET A 191 -14.25 4.84 -13.03
C MET A 191 -15.56 4.28 -13.58
N GLY A 192 -16.26 5.04 -14.43
CA GLY A 192 -17.60 4.69 -14.92
C GLY A 192 -18.67 4.81 -13.83
N SER A 193 -18.53 5.80 -12.94
CA SER A 193 -19.43 6.04 -11.80
C SER A 193 -20.27 7.31 -11.99
N ASP A 194 -21.10 7.65 -11.00
CA ASP A 194 -21.90 8.87 -11.01
C ASP A 194 -21.04 10.11 -10.68
N ALA A 195 -21.16 11.17 -11.50
CA ALA A 195 -20.51 12.45 -11.25
C ALA A 195 -21.20 13.28 -10.15
N GLY A 196 -22.44 12.93 -9.80
CA GLY A 196 -23.19 13.52 -8.69
C GLY A 196 -22.83 12.95 -7.31
N ASP A 197 -21.99 11.91 -7.24
CA ASP A 197 -21.54 11.37 -5.96
C ASP A 197 -20.66 12.40 -5.22
N ILE A 198 -21.16 12.90 -4.09
CA ILE A 198 -20.45 13.87 -3.25
C ILE A 198 -19.14 13.30 -2.68
N TRP A 199 -19.04 11.97 -2.56
CA TRP A 199 -17.85 11.24 -2.16
C TRP A 199 -17.51 10.26 -3.28
N PRO A 200 -16.96 10.73 -4.41
CA PRO A 200 -16.77 9.91 -5.60
C PRO A 200 -15.80 8.76 -5.31
N LEU A 201 -15.77 7.75 -6.18
CA LEU A 201 -14.79 6.65 -6.10
C LEU A 201 -13.35 7.18 -6.04
N LEU A 202 -12.41 6.37 -5.56
CA LEU A 202 -11.00 6.77 -5.68
C LEU A 202 -10.53 6.56 -7.13
N PRO A 203 -9.86 7.52 -7.78
CA PRO A 203 -9.33 7.34 -9.12
C PRO A 203 -8.33 6.18 -9.21
N PHE A 204 -8.26 5.53 -10.36
CA PHE A 204 -7.31 4.43 -10.62
C PHE A 204 -5.93 4.91 -11.03
N TYR A 205 -5.84 6.10 -11.62
CA TYR A 205 -4.59 6.69 -12.06
C TYR A 205 -4.70 8.21 -12.10
N PHE A 206 -3.55 8.89 -12.14
CA PHE A 206 -3.44 10.31 -12.45
C PHE A 206 -2.65 10.49 -13.75
N ALA A 207 -3.13 11.35 -14.64
CA ALA A 207 -2.46 11.62 -15.91
C ALA A 207 -2.60 13.09 -16.26
N ASP A 208 -1.48 13.81 -16.32
CA ASP A 208 -1.43 15.23 -16.62
C ASP A 208 -0.33 15.52 -17.66
N PRO A 209 -0.72 15.80 -18.92
CA PRO A 209 0.20 16.15 -19.99
C PRO A 209 1.07 17.38 -19.71
N ALA A 210 0.54 18.39 -18.99
CA ALA A 210 1.28 19.62 -18.68
C ALA A 210 2.41 19.36 -17.67
N LEU A 211 2.18 18.43 -16.73
CA LEU A 211 3.23 17.90 -15.84
C LEU A 211 4.04 16.76 -16.48
N ARG A 212 3.70 16.34 -17.70
CA ARG A 212 4.32 15.21 -18.42
C ARG A 212 4.34 13.92 -17.57
N LEU A 213 3.37 13.76 -16.68
CA LEU A 213 3.32 12.76 -15.62
C LEU A 213 2.14 11.80 -15.81
N PHE A 214 2.42 10.51 -15.68
CA PHE A 214 1.42 9.46 -15.51
C PHE A 214 1.73 8.70 -14.21
N ALA A 215 0.75 8.53 -13.32
CA ALA A 215 0.91 7.82 -12.06
C ALA A 215 -0.19 6.79 -11.84
N THR A 216 0.18 5.59 -11.38
CA THR A 216 -0.75 4.51 -11.02
C THR A 216 -0.21 3.79 -9.79
N HIS A 217 -1.05 3.12 -8.98
CA HIS A 217 -0.50 2.32 -7.87
C HIS A 217 0.42 1.18 -8.35
N GLY A 218 0.05 0.49 -9.45
CA GLY A 218 0.85 -0.60 -10.04
C GLY A 218 0.27 -2.01 -9.81
N GLN A 219 -0.75 -2.15 -8.94
CA GLN A 219 -1.46 -3.41 -8.66
C GLN A 219 -1.97 -4.14 -9.92
N TRP A 220 -2.21 -3.43 -11.03
CA TRP A 220 -2.67 -4.00 -12.29
C TRP A 220 -1.64 -4.91 -12.98
N ARG A 221 -0.36 -4.80 -12.62
CA ARG A 221 0.73 -5.65 -13.12
C ARG A 221 0.93 -6.91 -12.29
N ASP A 222 0.22 -7.04 -11.17
CA ASP A 222 0.38 -8.12 -10.22
C ASP A 222 -0.78 -9.11 -10.31
N SER A 223 -0.47 -10.33 -10.73
CA SER A 223 -1.46 -11.42 -10.86
C SER A 223 -2.05 -11.91 -9.53
N THR A 224 -1.41 -11.59 -8.41
CA THR A 224 -1.88 -11.94 -7.07
C THR A 224 -2.74 -10.84 -6.47
N ASN A 225 -2.44 -9.58 -6.77
CA ASN A 225 -3.16 -8.41 -6.28
C ASN A 225 -4.21 -7.87 -7.28
N SER A 226 -4.44 -8.57 -8.39
CA SER A 226 -5.56 -8.35 -9.30
C SER A 226 -6.36 -9.63 -9.54
N ARG A 227 -7.65 -9.49 -9.83
CA ARG A 227 -8.56 -10.58 -10.16
C ARG A 227 -8.68 -10.73 -11.67
N SER A 228 -8.39 -11.93 -12.17
CA SER A 228 -8.70 -12.26 -13.57
C SER A 228 -10.21 -12.36 -13.77
N THR A 229 -10.72 -11.73 -14.82
CA THR A 229 -12.11 -11.81 -15.27
C THR A 229 -12.21 -12.65 -16.54
N ARG A 230 -13.42 -12.75 -17.13
CA ARG A 230 -13.60 -13.42 -18.41
C ARG A 230 -12.90 -12.65 -19.55
N ARG A 231 -12.89 -11.31 -19.50
CA ARG A 231 -12.37 -10.47 -20.58
C ARG A 231 -10.95 -9.97 -20.31
N TRP A 232 -10.56 -9.83 -19.04
CA TRP A 232 -9.25 -9.32 -18.66
C TRP A 232 -8.44 -10.30 -17.80
N LYS A 233 -7.12 -10.31 -18.03
CA LYS A 233 -6.11 -11.03 -17.24
C LYS A 233 -4.89 -10.12 -17.10
N PHE A 234 -4.10 -10.27 -16.03
CA PHE A 234 -2.92 -9.43 -15.80
C PHE A 234 -1.99 -9.31 -17.02
N ARG A 235 -1.80 -10.41 -17.76
CA ARG A 235 -0.96 -10.46 -18.97
C ARG A 235 -1.46 -9.60 -20.14
N HIS A 236 -2.73 -9.21 -20.14
CA HIS A 236 -3.29 -8.28 -21.14
C HIS A 236 -2.80 -6.85 -20.90
N GLY A 237 -2.31 -6.54 -19.70
CA GLY A 237 -1.74 -5.25 -19.34
C GLY A 237 -2.79 -4.13 -19.30
N TRP A 238 -2.33 -2.91 -19.59
CA TRP A 238 -3.11 -1.67 -19.48
C TRP A 238 -4.27 -1.60 -20.48
N GLN A 239 -5.51 -1.70 -19.99
CA GLN A 239 -6.75 -1.68 -20.78
C GLN A 239 -7.88 -0.91 -20.06
N PRO A 240 -7.76 0.40 -19.86
CA PRO A 240 -8.65 1.18 -19.00
C PRO A 240 -10.11 1.20 -19.49
N LEU A 241 -10.34 1.25 -20.81
CA LEU A 241 -11.70 1.13 -21.36
C LEU A 241 -12.38 -0.19 -20.98
N LEU A 242 -11.63 -1.29 -21.03
CA LEU A 242 -12.15 -2.60 -20.63
C LEU A 242 -12.43 -2.64 -19.13
N TRP A 243 -11.54 -2.06 -18.32
CA TRP A 243 -11.72 -2.00 -16.87
C TRP A 243 -12.95 -1.18 -16.51
N GLN A 244 -13.14 -0.01 -17.12
CA GLN A 244 -14.34 0.80 -16.96
C GLN A 244 -15.61 0.03 -17.34
N GLN A 245 -15.61 -0.68 -18.48
CA GLN A 245 -16.74 -1.54 -18.89
C GLN A 245 -17.01 -2.69 -17.91
N GLU A 246 -15.99 -3.16 -17.20
CA GLU A 246 -16.12 -4.16 -16.14
C GLU A 246 -16.26 -3.52 -14.75
N GLN A 247 -16.54 -2.22 -14.64
CA GLN A 247 -16.66 -1.47 -13.38
C GLN A 247 -15.48 -1.69 -12.43
N TYR A 248 -14.28 -1.77 -13.02
CA TYR A 248 -13.01 -2.01 -12.33
C TYR A 248 -12.99 -3.28 -11.46
N ARG A 249 -13.88 -4.25 -11.71
CA ARG A 249 -13.91 -5.55 -11.02
C ARG A 249 -12.56 -6.27 -10.94
N PRO A 250 -11.66 -6.20 -11.93
CA PRO A 250 -10.31 -6.76 -11.77
C PRO A 250 -9.52 -6.24 -10.56
N PHE A 251 -9.86 -5.07 -10.03
CA PHE A 251 -9.13 -4.41 -8.95
C PHE A 251 -10.01 -4.13 -7.73
N SER A 252 -11.33 -4.06 -7.91
CA SER A 252 -12.27 -3.90 -6.81
C SER A 252 -12.70 -5.23 -6.22
N ASP A 253 -12.80 -6.32 -6.99
CA ASP A 253 -13.19 -7.64 -6.45
C ASP A 253 -12.05 -8.28 -5.62
N PRO A 254 -12.38 -9.22 -4.73
CA PRO A 254 -11.38 -9.93 -3.95
C PRO A 254 -10.42 -10.74 -4.84
N CYS A 255 -9.13 -10.71 -4.51
CA CYS A 255 -8.06 -11.38 -5.23
C CYS A 255 -7.27 -12.31 -4.29
N PHE A 256 -6.30 -13.06 -4.85
CA PHE A 256 -5.54 -14.03 -4.07
C PHE A 256 -4.71 -13.38 -2.97
N GLY A 257 -4.17 -12.19 -3.24
CA GLY A 257 -3.43 -11.36 -2.29
C GLY A 257 -4.23 -11.09 -1.02
N ASP A 258 -5.53 -10.78 -1.12
CA ASP A 258 -6.39 -10.55 0.05
C ASP A 258 -6.51 -11.81 0.92
N THR A 259 -6.64 -12.98 0.28
CA THR A 259 -6.75 -14.25 1.01
C THR A 259 -5.48 -14.53 1.80
N ILE A 260 -4.32 -14.16 1.27
CA ILE A 260 -3.05 -14.28 1.98
C ILE A 260 -2.96 -13.22 3.09
N ALA A 261 -3.19 -11.94 2.77
CA ALA A 261 -3.00 -10.83 3.70
C ALA A 261 -3.94 -10.91 4.90
N SER A 262 -5.25 -11.04 4.67
CA SER A 262 -6.26 -11.09 5.72
C SER A 262 -6.48 -12.51 6.24
N GLY A 263 -6.56 -13.48 5.34
CA GLY A 263 -6.93 -14.86 5.66
C GLY A 263 -5.83 -15.65 6.35
N LEU A 264 -4.62 -15.65 5.80
CA LEU A 264 -3.49 -16.38 6.36
C LEU A 264 -2.71 -15.54 7.37
N LEU A 265 -2.18 -14.39 6.95
CA LEU A 265 -1.19 -13.65 7.74
C LEU A 265 -1.82 -12.91 8.93
N SER A 266 -2.84 -12.09 8.68
CA SER A 266 -3.52 -11.35 9.75
C SER A 266 -4.17 -12.28 10.76
N ALA A 267 -4.79 -13.38 10.28
CA ALA A 267 -5.34 -14.40 11.16
C ALA A 267 -4.27 -15.11 11.99
N PHE A 268 -3.13 -15.47 11.38
CA PHE A 268 -2.04 -16.08 12.11
C PHE A 268 -1.47 -15.16 13.19
N ILE A 269 -1.21 -13.88 12.87
CA ILE A 269 -0.67 -12.91 13.84
C ILE A 269 -1.66 -12.71 14.99
N TRP A 270 -2.94 -12.50 14.66
CA TRP A 270 -3.99 -12.29 15.65
C TRP A 270 -4.17 -13.53 16.55
N ASN A 271 -4.40 -14.69 15.96
CA ASN A 271 -4.68 -15.93 16.70
C ASN A 271 -3.50 -16.34 17.58
N THR A 272 -2.27 -16.21 17.09
CA THR A 272 -1.06 -16.47 17.88
C THR A 272 -0.95 -15.51 19.05
N THR A 273 -1.20 -14.22 18.83
CA THR A 273 -1.18 -13.22 19.90
C THR A 273 -2.22 -13.53 20.98
N GLN A 274 -3.43 -13.96 20.60
CA GLN A 274 -4.47 -14.33 21.55
C GLN A 274 -4.17 -15.65 22.27
N ALA A 275 -3.65 -16.65 21.56
CA ALA A 275 -3.28 -17.94 22.14
C ALA A 275 -2.14 -17.79 23.15
N ILE A 276 -1.10 -17.00 22.86
CA ILE A 276 -0.03 -16.73 23.83
C ILE A 276 -0.61 -16.12 25.12
N LYS A 277 -1.49 -15.12 24.99
CA LYS A 277 -2.13 -14.46 26.14
C LYS A 277 -2.98 -15.41 26.99
N ARG A 278 -3.67 -16.34 26.35
CA ARG A 278 -4.60 -17.27 27.01
C ARG A 278 -3.91 -18.51 27.56
N ASP A 279 -3.00 -19.09 26.78
CA ASP A 279 -2.49 -20.45 26.98
C ASP A 279 -1.05 -20.47 27.51
N VAL A 280 -0.28 -19.39 27.36
CA VAL A 280 1.14 -19.34 27.76
C VAL A 280 1.34 -18.37 28.93
N ASN A 281 0.85 -17.13 28.82
CA ASN A 281 1.05 -16.10 29.85
C ASN A 281 0.63 -16.55 31.27
N PRO A 282 -0.48 -17.28 31.49
CA PRO A 282 -0.86 -17.71 32.85
C PRO A 282 0.13 -18.67 33.51
N PHE A 283 0.98 -19.33 32.72
CA PHE A 283 1.95 -20.32 33.19
C PHE A 283 3.40 -19.82 33.09
N ALA A 284 3.62 -18.57 32.68
CA ALA A 284 4.94 -17.97 32.49
C ALA A 284 5.55 -17.53 33.84
N VAL A 285 5.88 -18.49 34.70
CA VAL A 285 6.44 -18.25 36.04
C VAL A 285 7.92 -17.85 35.97
N HIS A 286 8.65 -18.40 34.99
CA HIS A 286 10.09 -18.15 34.83
C HIS A 286 10.36 -16.90 33.99
N ARG A 287 11.40 -16.14 34.37
CA ARG A 287 11.84 -14.94 33.65
C ARG A 287 12.15 -15.25 32.17
N SER A 288 12.80 -16.38 31.90
CA SER A 288 13.17 -16.79 30.55
C SER A 288 11.97 -16.99 29.61
N VAL A 289 10.83 -17.47 30.12
CA VAL A 289 9.58 -17.58 29.36
C VAL A 289 8.99 -16.21 29.07
N ASN A 290 9.00 -15.30 30.06
CA ASN A 290 8.53 -13.93 29.85
C ASN A 290 9.36 -13.19 28.80
N ASP A 291 10.68 -13.31 28.86
CA ASP A 291 11.59 -12.76 27.85
C ASP A 291 11.32 -13.39 26.46
N GLY A 292 11.04 -14.70 26.41
CA GLY A 292 10.66 -15.42 25.20
C GLY A 292 9.32 -14.96 24.61
N ILE A 293 8.30 -14.75 25.46
CA ILE A 293 6.99 -14.23 25.07
C ILE A 293 7.14 -12.82 24.48
N GLU A 294 7.87 -11.94 25.16
CA GLU A 294 8.11 -10.58 24.68
C GLU A 294 8.79 -10.63 23.31
N HIS A 295 9.88 -11.39 23.17
CA HIS A 295 10.58 -11.56 21.89
C HIS A 295 9.65 -12.03 20.76
N ILE A 296 8.83 -13.06 21.00
CA ILE A 296 7.89 -13.57 20.00
C ILE A 296 6.81 -12.56 19.66
N GLN A 297 6.28 -11.82 20.63
CA GLN A 297 5.32 -10.75 20.39
C GLN A 297 5.93 -9.61 19.57
N ASN A 298 7.22 -9.31 19.77
CA ASN A 298 7.94 -8.31 18.99
C ASN A 298 8.08 -8.79 17.54
N VAL A 299 8.49 -10.05 17.33
CA VAL A 299 8.58 -10.64 15.99
C VAL A 299 7.21 -10.69 15.30
N LEU A 300 6.13 -10.99 16.01
CA LEU A 300 4.75 -10.96 15.49
C LEU A 300 4.37 -9.55 15.02
N ARG A 301 4.65 -8.51 15.82
CA ARG A 301 4.42 -7.10 15.46
C ARG A 301 5.21 -6.66 14.21
N GLU A 302 6.34 -7.31 13.97
CA GLU A 302 7.25 -7.07 12.85
C GLU A 302 6.93 -7.87 11.59
N MET A 303 6.11 -8.91 11.67
CA MET A 303 5.92 -9.83 10.54
C MET A 303 5.50 -9.11 9.26
N ASP A 304 4.72 -8.05 9.44
CA ASP A 304 4.17 -7.24 8.38
C ASP A 304 5.21 -6.30 7.72
N LEU A 305 6.44 -6.20 8.26
CA LEU A 305 7.57 -5.48 7.67
C LEU A 305 8.35 -6.32 6.64
N TYR A 306 8.09 -7.62 6.55
CA TYR A 306 8.80 -8.54 5.65
C TYR A 306 8.15 -8.65 4.27
N ARG A 307 8.98 -8.70 3.22
CA ARG A 307 8.58 -9.04 1.86
C ARG A 307 9.56 -10.04 1.23
N PRO A 308 9.08 -11.14 0.61
CA PRO A 308 7.69 -11.62 0.66
C PRO A 308 7.30 -12.00 2.10
N SER A 309 6.02 -11.88 2.45
CA SER A 309 5.53 -12.07 3.82
C SER A 309 5.75 -13.49 4.38
N ALA A 310 5.95 -14.48 3.50
CA ALA A 310 6.38 -15.82 3.91
C ALA A 310 7.73 -15.83 4.65
N LEU A 311 8.64 -14.88 4.37
CA LEU A 311 9.90 -14.75 5.11
C LEU A 311 9.69 -14.36 6.58
N ALA A 312 8.63 -13.60 6.88
CA ALA A 312 8.26 -13.27 8.25
C ALA A 312 7.83 -14.49 9.04
N VAL A 313 6.98 -15.34 8.43
CA VAL A 313 6.58 -16.61 9.02
C VAL A 313 7.80 -17.48 9.27
N MET A 314 8.69 -17.63 8.28
CA MET A 314 9.94 -18.39 8.45
C MET A 314 10.81 -17.85 9.59
N ARG A 315 10.93 -16.51 9.73
CA ARG A 315 11.65 -15.89 10.85
C ARG A 315 11.00 -16.24 12.18
N LEU A 316 9.69 -16.06 12.31
CA LEU A 316 8.96 -16.35 13.54
C LEU A 316 9.13 -17.82 13.97
N LEU A 317 8.91 -18.75 13.05
CA LEU A 317 9.10 -20.19 13.31
C LEU A 317 10.55 -20.51 13.68
N GLY A 318 11.51 -19.86 13.02
CA GLY A 318 12.93 -19.99 13.33
C GLY A 318 13.32 -19.45 14.71
N GLU A 319 12.77 -18.30 15.12
CA GLU A 319 12.99 -17.69 16.43
C GLU A 319 12.34 -18.51 17.55
N ALA A 320 11.09 -18.94 17.38
CA ALA A 320 10.40 -19.80 18.35
C ALA A 320 11.17 -21.12 18.58
N ARG A 321 11.70 -21.72 17.51
CA ARG A 321 12.53 -22.94 17.61
C ARG A 321 13.88 -22.70 18.30
N LYS A 322 14.48 -21.50 18.17
CA LYS A 322 15.72 -21.17 18.87
C LYS A 322 15.48 -21.02 20.38
N LEU A 323 14.33 -20.47 20.78
CA LEU A 323 13.96 -20.36 22.19
C LEU A 323 13.74 -21.74 22.81
N ASP A 324 12.94 -22.60 22.17
CA ASP A 324 12.68 -23.98 22.61
C ASP A 324 13.97 -24.81 22.80
N ARG A 325 14.96 -24.64 21.92
CA ARG A 325 16.26 -25.34 22.05
C ARG A 325 17.16 -24.81 23.16
N ARG A 326 16.94 -23.59 23.62
CA ARG A 326 17.76 -22.96 24.66
C ARG A 326 17.24 -23.27 26.05
N ASP A 327 15.93 -23.42 26.17
CA ASP A 327 15.25 -23.55 27.45
C ASP A 327 13.94 -24.34 27.27
N GLU A 328 13.81 -25.43 28.03
CA GLU A 328 12.62 -26.30 27.99
C GLU A 328 11.34 -25.58 28.42
N ASP A 329 11.46 -24.53 29.23
CA ASP A 329 10.31 -23.74 29.67
C ASP A 329 9.62 -23.00 28.49
N ASN A 330 10.34 -22.81 27.38
CA ASN A 330 9.80 -22.20 26.15
C ASN A 330 9.07 -23.19 25.23
N ARG A 331 9.02 -24.48 25.59
CA ARG A 331 8.40 -25.52 24.74
C ARG A 331 6.92 -25.28 24.48
N LEU A 332 6.18 -24.83 25.49
CA LEU A 332 4.76 -24.49 25.37
C LEU A 332 4.55 -23.29 24.42
N LEU A 333 5.41 -22.27 24.50
CA LEU A 333 5.38 -21.12 23.61
C LEU A 333 5.63 -21.54 22.16
N PHE A 334 6.64 -22.37 21.92
CA PHE A 334 6.95 -22.88 20.59
C PHE A 334 5.79 -23.71 20.00
N GLN A 335 5.22 -24.63 20.78
CA GLN A 335 4.06 -25.43 20.36
C GLN A 335 2.88 -24.54 20.01
N THR A 336 2.57 -23.55 20.86
CA THR A 336 1.50 -22.58 20.61
C THR A 336 1.68 -21.86 19.27
N VAL A 337 2.88 -21.36 18.97
CA VAL A 337 3.16 -20.68 17.70
C VAL A 337 2.97 -21.60 16.49
N ILE A 338 3.49 -22.84 16.55
CA ILE A 338 3.37 -23.82 15.47
C ILE A 338 1.91 -24.23 15.24
N ASP A 339 1.16 -24.49 16.31
CA ASP A 339 -0.23 -24.90 16.22
C ASP A 339 -1.09 -23.79 15.64
N GLN A 340 -0.88 -22.54 16.06
CA GLN A 340 -1.62 -21.40 15.50
C GLN A 340 -1.27 -21.15 14.02
N TYR A 341 -0.02 -21.36 13.62
CA TYR A 341 0.36 -21.30 12.21
C TYR A 341 -0.40 -22.36 11.39
N ARG A 342 -0.40 -23.62 11.85
CA ARG A 342 -1.09 -24.72 11.17
C ARG A 342 -2.60 -24.52 11.11
N ASN A 343 -3.21 -24.09 12.22
CA ASN A 343 -4.64 -23.79 12.28
C ASN A 343 -5.01 -22.67 11.30
N SER A 344 -4.19 -21.63 11.21
CA SER A 344 -4.41 -20.50 10.30
C SER A 344 -4.24 -20.92 8.84
N LEU A 345 -3.21 -21.74 8.54
CA LEU A 345 -3.01 -22.35 7.23
C LEU A 345 -4.19 -23.25 6.83
N GLN A 346 -4.66 -24.08 7.75
CA GLN A 346 -5.81 -24.96 7.52
C GLN A 346 -7.09 -24.18 7.24
N ALA A 347 -7.37 -23.16 8.06
CA ALA A 347 -8.53 -22.30 7.90
C ALA A 347 -8.47 -21.55 6.56
N TRP A 348 -7.33 -20.95 6.22
CA TRP A 348 -7.14 -20.25 4.96
C TRP A 348 -7.37 -21.16 3.74
N LEU A 349 -6.83 -22.38 3.76
CA LEU A 349 -7.01 -23.36 2.67
C LEU A 349 -8.44 -23.90 2.58
N ALA A 350 -9.23 -23.80 3.65
CA ALA A 350 -10.63 -24.25 3.65
C ALA A 350 -11.56 -23.26 2.92
N TYR A 351 -11.15 -22.00 2.74
CA TYR A 351 -11.95 -21.03 1.98
C TYR A 351 -11.90 -21.33 0.48
N PRO A 352 -13.06 -21.47 -0.20
CA PRO A 352 -13.10 -21.65 -1.65
C PRO A 352 -12.39 -20.53 -2.41
N GLU A 353 -12.47 -19.30 -1.90
CA GLU A 353 -11.89 -18.11 -2.50
C GLU A 353 -10.37 -18.21 -2.66
N THR A 354 -9.68 -18.88 -1.73
CA THR A 354 -8.24 -19.16 -1.79
C THR A 354 -7.88 -19.88 -3.09
N THR A 355 -8.62 -20.92 -3.45
CA THR A 355 -8.37 -21.70 -4.67
C THR A 355 -8.94 -21.01 -5.92
N LEU A 356 -10.10 -20.37 -5.81
CA LEU A 356 -10.77 -19.71 -6.93
C LEU A 356 -9.93 -18.55 -7.48
N THR A 357 -9.35 -17.74 -6.59
CA THR A 357 -8.57 -16.55 -6.94
C THR A 357 -7.08 -16.84 -7.18
N ALA A 358 -6.58 -17.99 -6.73
CA ALA A 358 -5.18 -18.39 -6.90
C ALA A 358 -4.70 -18.32 -8.38
N PRO A 359 -3.48 -17.81 -8.62
CA PRO A 359 -2.82 -17.99 -9.92
C PRO A 359 -2.68 -19.47 -10.27
N LEU A 360 -2.56 -19.77 -11.57
CA LEU A 360 -2.58 -21.14 -12.10
C LEU A 360 -1.61 -22.09 -11.37
N LEU A 361 -0.37 -21.64 -11.13
CA LEU A 361 0.63 -22.44 -10.41
C LEU A 361 0.17 -22.82 -8.99
N PHE A 362 -0.41 -21.86 -8.26
CA PHE A 362 -0.89 -22.09 -6.89
C PHE A 362 -2.08 -23.05 -6.85
N LYS A 363 -2.91 -23.11 -7.90
CA LYS A 363 -4.02 -24.10 -7.96
C LYS A 363 -3.53 -25.55 -7.90
N PHE A 364 -2.31 -25.83 -8.33
CA PHE A 364 -1.70 -27.16 -8.23
C PHE A 364 -0.94 -27.35 -6.92
N ILE A 365 -0.31 -26.29 -6.39
CA ILE A 365 0.47 -26.35 -5.15
C ILE A 365 -0.47 -26.48 -3.94
N LEU A 366 -1.53 -25.66 -3.85
CA LEU A 366 -2.40 -25.59 -2.67
C LEU A 366 -3.02 -26.94 -2.26
N PRO A 367 -3.49 -27.82 -3.17
CA PRO A 367 -3.93 -29.17 -2.80
C PRO A 367 -2.82 -30.03 -2.19
N VAL A 368 -1.59 -29.93 -2.72
CA VAL A 368 -0.41 -30.64 -2.16
C VAL A 368 -0.14 -30.13 -0.74
N ILE A 369 -0.18 -28.81 -0.54
CA ILE A 369 -0.08 -28.20 0.81
C ILE A 369 -1.16 -28.79 1.73
N ALA A 370 -2.41 -28.81 1.25
CA ALA A 370 -3.56 -29.28 2.02
C ALA A 370 -3.50 -30.78 2.37
N CYS A 371 -2.80 -31.59 1.56
CA CYS A 371 -2.54 -33.00 1.86
C CYS A 371 -1.39 -33.15 2.86
N CYS A 372 -0.29 -32.45 2.62
CA CYS A 372 0.92 -32.53 3.44
C CYS A 372 0.70 -32.00 4.87
N ARG A 373 -0.25 -31.08 5.09
CA ARG A 373 -0.53 -30.50 6.43
C ARG A 373 -0.86 -31.50 7.54
N ARG A 374 -1.28 -32.73 7.19
CA ARG A 374 -1.58 -33.79 8.17
C ARG A 374 -0.32 -34.41 8.79
N LEU A 375 0.84 -34.20 8.20
CA LEU A 375 2.12 -34.67 8.70
C LEU A 375 2.69 -33.59 9.61
N HIS A 376 2.72 -33.83 10.93
CA HIS A 376 3.20 -32.90 11.96
C HIS A 376 4.72 -32.70 11.93
N TRP A 377 5.29 -32.30 10.79
CA TRP A 377 6.72 -32.22 10.57
C TRP A 377 7.14 -30.76 10.43
N ALA A 378 7.82 -30.20 11.43
CA ALA A 378 8.26 -28.79 11.40
C ALA A 378 9.16 -28.44 10.19
N LEU A 379 9.87 -29.43 9.63
CA LEU A 379 10.64 -29.28 8.40
C LEU A 379 9.75 -29.06 7.17
N LEU A 380 8.60 -29.73 7.12
CA LEU A 380 7.61 -29.56 6.07
C LEU A 380 6.98 -28.17 6.12
N ASP A 381 6.63 -27.67 7.31
CA ASP A 381 6.09 -26.32 7.50
C ASP A 381 7.05 -25.23 6.98
N THR A 382 8.35 -25.41 7.24
CA THR A 382 9.40 -24.50 6.75
C THR A 382 9.58 -24.61 5.24
N GLY A 383 9.62 -25.83 4.70
CA GLY A 383 9.74 -26.07 3.25
C GLY A 383 8.54 -25.53 2.46
N LEU A 384 7.35 -25.60 3.05
CA LEU A 384 6.12 -25.04 2.50
C LEU A 384 6.19 -23.52 2.37
N MET A 385 6.65 -22.85 3.42
CA MET A 385 6.82 -21.39 3.41
C MET A 385 7.91 -20.95 2.45
N TRP A 386 8.98 -21.72 2.35
CA TRP A 386 10.00 -21.48 1.34
C TRP A 386 9.42 -21.58 -0.08
N LEU A 387 8.61 -22.60 -0.36
CA LEU A 387 7.92 -22.76 -1.65
C LEU A 387 6.97 -21.59 -1.93
N MET A 388 6.20 -21.15 -0.92
CA MET A 388 5.32 -19.98 -1.05
C MET A 388 6.13 -18.69 -1.28
N ALA A 389 7.23 -18.48 -0.55
CA ALA A 389 8.12 -17.33 -0.74
C ALA A 389 8.71 -17.31 -2.15
N TRP A 390 9.19 -18.46 -2.62
CA TRP A 390 9.75 -18.63 -3.96
C TRP A 390 8.72 -18.37 -5.05
N ALA A 391 7.51 -18.91 -4.92
CA ALA A 391 6.43 -18.69 -5.87
C ALA A 391 5.95 -17.24 -5.89
N SER A 392 5.94 -16.56 -4.73
CA SER A 392 5.54 -15.16 -4.58
C SER A 392 6.60 -14.18 -5.10
N GLY A 393 7.88 -14.55 -5.06
CA GLY A 393 8.99 -13.70 -5.54
C GLY A 393 9.08 -13.56 -7.06
N ARG A 394 8.23 -14.27 -7.82
CA ARG A 394 8.13 -14.15 -9.28
C ARG A 394 7.16 -13.03 -9.66
N GLU A 395 7.52 -11.79 -9.35
CA GLU A 395 6.79 -10.64 -9.89
C GLU A 395 6.80 -10.69 -11.43
N GLY A 396 5.65 -10.42 -12.03
CA GLY A 396 5.52 -10.43 -13.49
C GLY A 396 6.40 -9.33 -14.10
N LYS A 397 7.40 -9.73 -14.90
CA LYS A 397 8.22 -8.79 -15.66
C LYS A 397 7.40 -8.16 -16.79
N THR A 398 6.59 -7.16 -16.46
CA THR A 398 5.99 -6.29 -17.49
C THR A 398 7.10 -5.40 -18.02
N SER A 399 7.39 -5.49 -19.32
CA SER A 399 8.36 -4.59 -19.95
C SER A 399 7.95 -3.14 -19.71
N TYR A 400 8.88 -2.31 -19.24
CA TYR A 400 8.64 -0.89 -18.99
C TYR A 400 8.11 -0.17 -20.25
N SER A 401 8.49 -0.61 -21.45
CA SER A 401 7.97 -0.09 -22.72
C SER A 401 6.43 -0.18 -22.88
N ARG A 402 5.77 -1.06 -22.11
CA ARG A 402 4.32 -1.25 -22.11
C ARG A 402 3.59 -0.40 -21.06
N LEU A 403 4.32 0.36 -20.24
CA LEU A 403 3.72 1.27 -19.27
C LEU A 403 2.97 2.40 -19.98
N PRO A 404 1.83 2.85 -19.43
CA PRO A 404 1.01 3.91 -20.01
C PRO A 404 1.78 5.11 -20.56
N ALA A 405 2.61 5.77 -19.75
CA ALA A 405 3.37 6.95 -20.20
C ALA A 405 4.28 6.67 -21.42
N PHE A 406 4.65 5.41 -21.61
CA PHE A 406 5.66 4.97 -22.57
C PHE A 406 5.07 4.21 -23.75
N ARG A 407 3.76 3.96 -23.80
CA ARG A 407 3.16 3.32 -24.98
C ARG A 407 3.15 4.30 -26.14
N ALA A 408 3.34 3.78 -27.36
CA ALA A 408 3.43 4.61 -28.57
C ALA A 408 2.19 5.49 -28.79
N ASP A 409 1.00 4.97 -28.48
CA ASP A 409 -0.27 5.68 -28.56
C ASP A 409 -0.39 6.83 -27.55
N TYR A 410 0.37 6.80 -26.44
CA TYR A 410 0.28 7.80 -25.37
C TYR A 410 1.44 8.80 -25.41
N ARG A 411 2.55 8.47 -26.09
CA ARG A 411 3.73 9.34 -26.22
C ARG A 411 3.44 10.68 -26.91
N SER A 412 2.44 10.73 -27.78
CA SER A 412 2.00 11.94 -28.48
C SER A 412 1.49 13.02 -27.53
N PHE A 413 0.95 12.63 -26.36
CA PHE A 413 0.48 13.53 -25.31
C PHE A 413 1.60 14.13 -24.46
N GLY A 414 2.87 13.78 -24.73
CA GLY A 414 4.01 14.44 -24.11
C GLY A 414 4.44 13.88 -22.75
N PHE A 415 3.85 12.79 -22.28
CA PHE A 415 4.30 12.09 -21.08
C PHE A 415 5.79 11.72 -21.16
N ARG A 416 6.49 11.90 -20.04
CA ARG A 416 7.93 11.62 -19.85
C ARG A 416 8.19 10.76 -18.63
N LEU A 417 7.31 10.85 -17.64
CA LEU A 417 7.49 10.26 -16.34
C LEU A 417 6.34 9.30 -16.04
N HIS A 418 6.68 8.09 -15.64
CA HIS A 418 5.73 7.09 -15.15
C HIS A 418 6.05 6.76 -13.70
N ALA A 419 5.14 7.05 -12.78
CA ALA A 419 5.30 6.76 -11.36
C ALA A 419 4.40 5.59 -10.93
N GLU A 420 4.96 4.65 -10.16
CA GLU A 420 4.19 3.60 -9.50
C GLU A 420 4.59 3.37 -8.04
N GLY A 421 3.74 2.67 -7.30
CA GLY A 421 3.98 2.12 -5.97
C GLY A 421 4.00 0.59 -5.99
N HIS A 422 3.28 -0.03 -5.05
CA HIS A 422 2.90 -1.45 -4.98
C HIS A 422 4.01 -2.46 -4.70
N THR A 423 5.20 -2.26 -5.25
CA THR A 423 6.33 -3.21 -5.09
C THR A 423 7.08 -3.02 -3.77
N HIS A 424 6.76 -1.95 -3.03
CA HIS A 424 7.50 -1.48 -1.85
C HIS A 424 9.02 -1.31 -2.07
N SER A 425 9.46 -1.23 -3.33
CA SER A 425 10.87 -1.21 -3.70
C SER A 425 11.16 0.06 -4.49
N ALA A 426 11.74 1.04 -3.79
CA ALA A 426 12.16 2.31 -4.37
C ALA A 426 13.15 2.07 -5.52
N MET A 427 12.81 2.57 -6.71
CA MET A 427 13.56 2.31 -7.94
C MET A 427 13.42 3.47 -8.92
N GLU A 428 14.43 3.65 -9.76
CA GLU A 428 14.42 4.59 -10.88
C GLU A 428 15.06 3.90 -12.10
N ILE A 429 14.44 4.04 -13.27
CA ILE A 429 14.94 3.48 -14.52
C ILE A 429 14.71 4.46 -15.66
N ASP A 430 15.78 4.83 -16.35
CA ASP A 430 15.71 5.55 -17.62
C ASP A 430 15.55 4.59 -18.80
N LEU A 431 14.69 4.98 -19.73
CA LEU A 431 14.39 4.23 -20.94
C LEU A 431 14.89 5.01 -22.16
N HIS A 432 15.76 4.36 -22.92
CA HIS A 432 16.24 4.86 -24.20
C HIS A 432 15.54 4.14 -25.36
N TYR A 433 15.04 4.91 -26.33
CA TYR A 433 14.48 4.38 -27.57
C TYR A 433 15.47 4.59 -28.72
N SER A 434 15.74 3.53 -29.49
CA SER A 434 16.75 3.51 -30.55
C SER A 434 16.38 4.32 -31.80
N THR A 435 15.11 4.71 -31.96
CA THR A 435 14.64 5.47 -33.12
C THR A 435 14.93 6.98 -32.99
N PRO A 436 15.62 7.61 -33.96
CA PRO A 436 16.16 8.98 -33.86
C PRO A 436 15.15 10.11 -33.60
N GLN A 437 13.87 9.91 -33.93
CA GLN A 437 12.81 10.92 -33.74
C GLN A 437 12.33 11.02 -32.28
N GLN A 438 12.75 10.11 -31.39
CA GLN A 438 12.33 10.06 -29.99
C GLN A 438 13.53 10.18 -29.04
N ARG A 439 14.44 11.15 -29.27
CA ARG A 439 15.53 11.56 -28.35
C ARG A 439 15.07 12.10 -26.98
N ARG A 440 13.84 11.81 -26.57
CA ARG A 440 13.24 12.30 -25.33
C ARG A 440 13.54 11.28 -24.22
N ASN A 441 14.04 11.76 -23.07
CA ASN A 441 14.26 10.92 -21.90
C ASN A 441 12.90 10.50 -21.31
N TYR A 442 12.76 9.20 -21.02
CA TYR A 442 11.60 8.63 -20.38
C TYR A 442 12.04 7.95 -19.09
N THR A 443 11.44 8.29 -17.96
CA THR A 443 11.88 7.82 -16.65
C THR A 443 10.74 7.12 -15.93
N TYR A 444 10.98 5.88 -15.51
CA TYR A 444 10.14 5.15 -14.61
C TYR A 444 10.62 5.37 -13.17
N VAL A 445 9.69 5.68 -12.27
CA VAL A 445 9.95 5.79 -10.84
C VAL A 445 9.03 4.82 -10.09
N ASN A 446 9.60 3.98 -9.23
CA ASN A 446 8.84 3.32 -8.17
C ASN A 446 9.07 4.07 -6.85
N LEU A 447 7.98 4.46 -6.20
CA LEU A 447 7.95 5.25 -4.98
C LEU A 447 8.26 4.42 -3.72
N GLY A 448 8.43 3.11 -3.84
CA GLY A 448 8.71 2.26 -2.69
C GLY A 448 7.55 2.24 -1.69
N ALA A 449 7.86 2.10 -0.41
CA ALA A 449 6.87 2.17 0.66
C ALA A 449 7.38 2.99 1.84
N TRP A 450 6.47 3.70 2.49
CA TRP A 450 6.74 4.50 3.67
C TRP A 450 6.55 3.68 4.94
N ARG A 451 7.63 3.03 5.39
CA ARG A 451 7.57 2.06 6.49
C ARG A 451 8.90 1.82 7.16
N ASN A 452 8.83 1.16 8.31
CA ASN A 452 9.99 0.59 8.98
C ASN A 452 10.50 -0.65 8.23
N ARG A 453 11.82 -0.74 8.03
CA ARG A 453 12.48 -1.92 7.47
C ARG A 453 13.42 -2.53 8.49
N ILE A 454 13.38 -3.86 8.59
CA ILE A 454 14.31 -4.62 9.41
C ILE A 454 15.59 -4.90 8.61
N VAL A 455 16.72 -4.45 9.16
CA VAL A 455 18.04 -4.57 8.57
C VAL A 455 18.90 -5.46 9.46
N ARG A 456 19.57 -6.45 8.89
CA ARG A 456 20.49 -7.32 9.62
C ARG A 456 21.81 -6.58 9.86
N LYS A 457 22.36 -6.67 11.08
CA LYS A 457 23.71 -6.15 11.39
C LYS A 457 24.76 -7.01 10.66
N PHE A 458 25.70 -6.39 9.96
CA PHE A 458 26.67 -7.08 9.08
C PHE A 458 27.69 -7.94 9.87
N GLU A 459 28.06 -7.50 11.09
CA GLU A 459 29.11 -8.15 11.89
C GLU A 459 28.60 -8.69 13.24
N ASN A 460 27.58 -8.07 13.82
CA ASN A 460 26.97 -8.51 15.07
C ASN A 460 25.72 -9.36 14.83
N LYS A 461 25.47 -10.34 15.71
CA LYS A 461 24.17 -11.03 15.73
C LYS A 461 23.08 -10.02 16.11
N GLY A 462 22.10 -9.80 15.24
CA GLY A 462 20.93 -8.96 15.55
C GLY A 462 20.39 -8.18 14.37
N TYR A 463 19.38 -7.36 14.66
CA TYR A 463 18.66 -6.54 13.70
C TYR A 463 18.63 -5.08 14.17
N ARG A 464 18.44 -4.15 13.23
CA ARG A 464 18.05 -2.77 13.48
C ARG A 464 16.82 -2.43 12.64
N ARG A 465 16.06 -1.42 13.06
CA ARG A 465 14.95 -0.86 12.29
C ARG A 465 15.37 0.48 11.69
N ARG A 466 14.85 0.74 10.49
CA ARG A 466 15.11 1.96 9.72
C ARG A 466 13.83 2.37 9.01
N SER A 467 13.33 3.58 9.26
CA SER A 467 12.23 4.10 8.45
C SER A 467 12.78 4.47 7.07
N ILE A 468 12.01 4.14 6.04
CA ILE A 468 12.30 4.52 4.67
C ILE A 468 11.04 5.13 4.06
N GLY A 469 11.23 6.11 3.20
CA GLY A 469 10.18 6.72 2.41
C GLY A 469 10.79 7.36 1.16
N ARG A 470 9.99 7.50 0.11
CA ARG A 470 10.39 8.22 -1.10
C ARG A 470 9.23 9.10 -1.57
N ALA A 471 9.56 10.35 -1.89
CA ALA A 471 8.67 11.29 -2.54
C ALA A 471 9.22 11.65 -3.92
N LEU A 472 8.32 11.83 -4.89
CA LEU A 472 8.63 12.38 -6.20
C LEU A 472 8.01 13.77 -6.30
N ILE A 473 8.82 14.78 -6.60
CA ILE A 473 8.38 16.17 -6.75
C ILE A 473 8.56 16.53 -8.23
N VAL A 474 7.46 16.83 -8.92
CA VAL A 474 7.44 17.22 -10.33
C VAL A 474 7.06 18.68 -10.43
N GLN A 475 7.86 19.46 -11.15
CA GLN A 475 7.66 20.88 -11.34
C GLN A 475 7.31 21.13 -12.82
N GLY A 476 6.16 21.75 -13.05
CA GLY A 476 5.72 22.19 -14.37
C GLY A 476 5.36 23.67 -14.38
N GLY A 477 5.74 24.36 -15.46
CA GLY A 477 5.35 25.74 -15.71
C GLY A 477 6.47 26.62 -16.24
N VAL A 478 6.09 27.85 -16.61
CA VAL A 478 7.00 28.91 -17.05
C VAL A 478 7.54 29.61 -15.80
N HIS A 479 8.84 29.49 -15.50
CA HIS A 479 9.45 30.36 -14.51
C HIS A 479 9.35 31.82 -14.95
N ALA A 480 9.01 32.73 -14.04
CA ALA A 480 9.00 34.16 -14.32
C ALA A 480 10.39 34.59 -14.85
N GLY A 481 10.44 35.03 -16.12
CA GLY A 481 11.68 35.41 -16.80
C GLY A 481 12.31 34.35 -17.70
N SER A 482 11.79 33.11 -17.73
CA SER A 482 12.23 32.08 -18.68
C SER A 482 11.34 32.06 -19.93
N THR A 483 11.96 32.03 -21.12
CA THR A 483 11.27 31.96 -22.41
C THR A 483 10.92 30.52 -22.82
N GLY A 484 11.17 29.53 -21.95
CA GLY A 484 11.00 28.11 -22.23
C GLY A 484 10.08 27.40 -21.23
N ASP A 485 9.40 26.37 -21.70
CA ASP A 485 8.64 25.40 -20.90
C ASP A 485 9.61 24.55 -20.06
N SER A 486 9.98 25.04 -18.87
CA SER A 486 10.87 24.35 -17.95
C SER A 486 10.11 23.20 -17.26
N TYR A 487 10.62 21.98 -17.45
CA TYR A 487 10.13 20.77 -16.81
C TYR A 487 11.28 20.15 -16.00
N GLY A 488 11.01 19.81 -14.75
CA GLY A 488 11.96 19.13 -13.89
C GLY A 488 11.24 18.23 -12.89
N PHE A 489 11.94 17.21 -12.40
CA PHE A 489 11.49 16.44 -11.27
C PHE A 489 12.67 16.10 -10.36
N THR A 490 12.39 15.88 -9.09
CA THR A 490 13.36 15.44 -8.09
C THR A 490 12.80 14.28 -7.28
N LEU A 491 13.68 13.37 -6.88
CA LEU A 491 13.37 12.30 -5.96
C LEU A 491 13.96 12.64 -4.60
N ARG A 492 13.16 12.45 -3.55
CA ARG A 492 13.58 12.64 -2.16
C ARG A 492 13.41 11.35 -1.40
N ASP A 493 14.52 10.71 -1.08
CA ASP A 493 14.57 9.55 -0.19
C ASP A 493 14.69 10.03 1.26
N VAL A 494 13.73 9.64 2.08
CA VAL A 494 13.74 9.84 3.52
C VAL A 494 14.21 8.55 4.16
N THR A 495 15.25 8.66 4.99
CA THR A 495 15.76 7.54 5.78
C THR A 495 16.03 8.02 7.19
N SER A 496 15.43 7.36 8.18
CA SER A 496 15.68 7.66 9.59
C SER A 496 16.10 6.40 10.35
N TRP A 497 16.96 6.62 11.34
CA TRP A 497 17.39 5.62 12.30
C TRP A 497 17.11 6.18 13.68
N GLY A 498 16.71 5.33 14.62
CA GLY A 498 16.48 5.78 15.98
C GLY A 498 16.43 4.61 16.95
N ASP A 499 16.91 4.83 18.17
CA ASP A 499 16.89 3.81 19.21
C ASP A 499 15.46 3.46 19.62
N ARG A 500 14.52 4.41 19.52
CA ARG A 500 13.08 4.17 19.67
C ARG A 500 12.58 3.13 18.67
N LEU A 501 13.10 3.13 17.43
CA LEU A 501 12.75 2.12 16.44
C LEU A 501 13.33 0.76 16.84
N ASP A 502 14.40 0.69 17.62
CA ASP A 502 15.03 -0.55 18.08
C ASP A 502 14.44 -1.07 19.41
N GLN A 503 13.75 -0.23 20.20
CA GLN A 503 13.17 -0.54 21.53
C GLN A 503 11.91 -1.44 21.54
N TRP A 504 11.47 -1.95 20.39
CA TRP A 504 10.19 -2.67 20.25
C TRP A 504 10.23 -4.16 20.50
#